data_AF-A0A2E8S7X5-F1
#
_entry.id   AF-A0A2E8S7X5-F1
#
_cell.length_a   1.000
_cell.length_b   1.000
_cell.length_c   1.000
_cell.angle_alpha   90.00
_cell.angle_beta   90.00
_cell.angle_gamma   90.00
#
_symmetry.space_group_name_H-M   'P 1'
#
loop_
_entity.id
_entity.type
_entity.pdbx_description
1 polymer ?
#
loop_
_entity_poly.entity_id
_entity_poly.type
_entity_poly.pdbx_seq_one_letter_code
_entity_poly.pdbx_strand_id
1 'polypeptide(L)'
;MYCMVGVTLLISSIYLSLVNKNTEIFSKFNKLLNGAQKKVYDKIVKERLMIYIGGMILGILFGGVFYYYNRKSEYLFCKVVSIMILTKLAFYYFYPKRPLMLYSLTNKAQTDAWADIYTEMKSRWIKSLVVGFVGYIIIGNVLCRN
;
A
#
# COMPACT_ATOMS: atom_id res chain seq x y z
N MET A 1 18.09 13.35 0.17
CA MET A 1 17.06 12.91 -0.80
C MET A 1 16.50 11.51 -0.49
N TYR A 2 17.32 10.47 -0.28
CA TYR A 2 16.84 9.10 0.03
C TYR A 2 15.90 9.00 1.25
N CYS A 3 16.17 9.77 2.32
CA CYS A 3 15.31 9.75 3.51
C CYS A 3 13.91 10.34 3.27
N MET A 4 13.76 11.28 2.33
CA MET A 4 12.48 11.92 2.02
C MET A 4 11.48 10.90 1.49
N VAL A 5 11.88 10.13 0.47
CA VAL A 5 11.00 9.15 -0.18
C VAL A 5 10.64 8.03 0.80
N GLY A 6 11.63 7.50 1.53
CA GLY A 6 11.42 6.43 2.50
C GLY A 6 10.46 6.82 3.63
N VAL A 7 10.72 7.96 4.29
CA VAL A 7 9.90 8.44 5.41
C VAL A 7 8.49 8.84 4.95
N THR A 8 8.38 9.53 3.81
CA THR A 8 7.07 9.90 3.23
C THR A 8 6.21 8.65 3.03
N LEU A 9 6.75 7.63 2.37
CA LEU A 9 6.01 6.40 2.06
C LEU A 9 5.71 5.57 3.31
N LEU A 10 6.59 5.59 4.32
CA LEU A 10 6.35 4.95 5.62
C LEU A 10 5.16 5.60 6.34
N ILE A 11 5.18 6.92 6.53
CA ILE A 11 4.10 7.66 7.20
C ILE A 11 2.79 7.51 6.42
N SER A 12 2.84 7.59 5.08
CA SER A 12 1.68 7.36 4.22
C SER A 12 1.07 5.97 4.43
N SER A 13 1.90 4.95 4.60
CA SER A 13 1.46 3.57 4.82
C SER A 13 0.80 3.38 6.18
N ILE A 14 1.32 4.04 7.22
CA ILE A 14 0.75 4.04 8.57
C ILE A 14 -0.60 4.76 8.55
N TYR A 15 -0.65 5.97 7.99
CA TYR A 15 -1.89 6.75 7.88
C TYR A 15 -2.99 5.98 7.13
N LEU A 16 -2.66 5.37 5.99
CA LEU A 16 -3.64 4.60 5.22
C LEU A 16 -4.20 3.40 6.00
N SER A 17 -3.38 2.79 6.87
CA SER A 17 -3.80 1.68 7.75
C SER A 17 -4.73 2.14 8.87
N LEU A 18 -4.55 3.36 9.38
CA LEU A 18 -5.34 3.93 10.48
C LEU A 18 -6.62 4.62 10.03
N VAL A 19 -6.67 5.16 8.81
CA VAL A 19 -7.87 5.81 8.29
C VAL A 19 -9.02 4.81 8.16
N ASN A 20 -10.16 5.17 8.74
CA ASN A 20 -11.39 4.39 8.65
C ASN A 20 -11.76 4.09 7.20
N LYS A 21 -12.15 2.84 6.96
CA LYS A 21 -12.66 2.41 5.66
C LYS A 21 -14.13 2.81 5.60
N ASN A 22 -14.56 3.45 4.51
CA ASN A 22 -15.98 3.63 4.24
C ASN A 22 -16.61 2.26 3.96
N THR A 23 -17.12 1.61 5.00
CA THR A 23 -17.67 0.25 4.92
C THR A 23 -18.94 0.17 4.08
N GLU A 24 -19.64 1.29 3.88
CA GLU A 24 -20.89 1.35 3.13
C GLU A 24 -20.68 1.08 1.64
N ILE A 25 -19.67 1.72 1.02
CA ILE A 25 -19.38 1.55 -0.41
C ILE A 25 -19.00 0.09 -0.71
N PHE A 26 -18.17 -0.53 0.15
CA PHE A 26 -17.80 -1.95 0.00
C PHE A 26 -18.98 -2.88 0.25
N SER A 27 -19.84 -2.58 1.23
CA SER A 27 -21.04 -3.35 1.53
C SER A 27 -22.04 -3.30 0.37
N LYS A 28 -22.27 -2.12 -0.21
CA LYS A 28 -23.12 -1.91 -1.40
C LYS A 28 -22.64 -2.76 -2.57
N PHE A 29 -21.34 -2.70 -2.89
CA PHE A 29 -20.76 -3.53 -3.95
C PHE A 29 -20.94 -5.03 -3.68
N ASN A 30 -20.63 -5.49 -2.46
CA ASN A 30 -20.76 -6.90 -2.10
C ASN A 30 -22.20 -7.42 -2.20
N LYS A 31 -23.20 -6.59 -1.92
CA LYS A 31 -24.63 -6.94 -2.09
C LYS A 31 -25.02 -7.14 -3.56
N LEU A 32 -24.36 -6.45 -4.49
CA LEU A 32 -24.62 -6.57 -5.93
C LEU A 32 -24.00 -7.83 -6.56
N LEU A 33 -23.09 -8.51 -5.88
CA LEU A 33 -22.39 -9.68 -6.41
C LEU A 33 -23.18 -10.97 -6.19
N ASN A 34 -23.21 -11.83 -7.22
CA ASN A 34 -23.69 -13.19 -7.07
C ASN A 34 -22.64 -14.11 -6.38
N GLY A 35 -23.02 -15.34 -6.05
CA GLY A 35 -22.15 -16.28 -5.34
C GLY A 35 -20.83 -16.61 -6.06
N ALA A 36 -20.85 -16.71 -7.40
CA ALA A 36 -19.65 -16.96 -8.18
C ALA A 36 -18.71 -15.73 -8.18
N GLN A 37 -19.27 -14.53 -8.36
CA GLN A 37 -18.54 -13.27 -8.33
C GLN A 37 -17.92 -13.00 -6.95
N LYS A 38 -18.62 -13.31 -5.86
CA LYS A 38 -18.08 -13.21 -4.49
C LYS A 38 -16.85 -14.08 -4.30
N LYS A 39 -16.90 -15.34 -4.77
CA LYS A 39 -15.74 -16.24 -4.72
C LYS A 39 -14.55 -15.70 -5.53
N VAL A 40 -14.79 -15.07 -6.68
CA VAL A 40 -13.74 -14.43 -7.47
C VAL A 40 -13.16 -13.23 -6.73
N TYR A 41 -14.02 -12.36 -6.20
CA TYR A 41 -13.65 -11.18 -5.42
C TYR A 41 -12.78 -11.57 -4.21
N ASP A 42 -13.21 -12.55 -3.41
CA ASP A 42 -12.47 -13.02 -2.24
C ASP A 42 -11.10 -13.56 -2.59
N LYS A 43 -10.99 -14.32 -3.70
CA LYS A 43 -9.70 -14.83 -4.20
C LYS A 43 -8.77 -13.69 -4.60
N ILE A 44 -9.29 -12.68 -5.31
CA ILE A 44 -8.52 -11.49 -5.71
C ILE A 44 -8.04 -10.72 -4.47
N VAL A 45 -8.92 -10.50 -3.49
CA VAL A 45 -8.58 -9.77 -2.25
C VAL A 45 -7.51 -10.53 -1.47
N LYS A 46 -7.70 -11.83 -1.24
CA LYS A 46 -6.75 -12.68 -0.52
C LYS A 46 -5.38 -12.72 -1.22
N GLU A 47 -5.36 -12.90 -2.54
CA GLU A 47 -4.12 -12.91 -3.31
C GLU A 47 -3.37 -11.57 -3.17
N ARG A 48 -4.05 -10.44 -3.38
CA ARG A 48 -3.41 -9.12 -3.27
C ARG A 48 -2.87 -8.85 -1.87
N LEU A 49 -3.59 -9.30 -0.84
CA LEU A 49 -3.13 -9.21 0.55
C LEU A 49 -1.89 -10.06 0.79
N MET A 50 -1.88 -11.31 0.31
CA MET A 50 -0.73 -12.21 0.42
C MET A 50 0.50 -11.66 -0.30
N ILE A 51 0.33 -11.09 -1.50
CA ILE A 51 1.43 -10.44 -2.23
C ILE A 51 1.98 -9.24 -1.43
N TYR A 52 1.09 -8.42 -0.85
CA TYR A 52 1.49 -7.28 -0.04
C TYR A 52 2.29 -7.71 1.21
N ILE A 53 1.80 -8.72 1.93
CA ILE A 53 2.46 -9.27 3.12
C ILE A 53 3.79 -9.91 2.75
N GLY A 54 3.83 -10.71 1.68
CA GLY A 54 5.05 -11.34 1.18
C GLY A 54 6.13 -10.32 0.82
N GLY A 55 5.76 -9.26 0.09
CA GLY A 55 6.67 -8.17 -0.23
C GLY A 55 7.16 -7.39 0.99
N MET A 56 6.31 -7.23 2.02
CA MET A 56 6.70 -6.60 3.28
C MET A 56 7.70 -7.47 4.06
N ILE A 57 7.47 -8.78 4.17
CA ILE A 57 8.39 -9.72 4.83
C ILE A 57 9.74 -9.72 4.10
N LEU A 58 9.74 -9.85 2.77
CA LEU A 58 10.97 -9.79 1.97
C LEU A 58 11.71 -8.46 2.13
N GLY A 59 10.97 -7.35 2.15
CA GLY A 59 11.54 -6.03 2.39
C GLY A 59 12.23 -5.94 3.76
N ILE A 60 11.58 -6.42 4.83
CA ILE A 60 12.16 -6.46 6.18
C ILE A 60 13.42 -7.34 6.19
N LEU A 61 13.39 -8.51 5.54
CA LEU A 61 14.56 -9.40 5.46
C LEU A 61 15.74 -8.72 4.78
N PHE A 62 15.56 -8.16 3.59
CA PHE A 62 16.65 -7.47 2.88
C PHE A 62 17.12 -6.20 3.59
N GLY A 63 16.20 -5.44 4.19
CA GLY A 63 16.54 -4.30 5.03
C GLY A 63 17.36 -4.70 6.26
N GLY A 64 16.98 -5.79 6.93
CA GLY A 64 17.68 -6.34 8.09
C GLY A 64 19.06 -6.89 7.76
N VAL A 65 19.20 -7.61 6.65
CA VAL A 65 20.50 -8.05 6.13
C VAL A 65 21.40 -6.85 5.85
N PHE A 66 20.89 -5.83 5.15
CA PHE A 66 21.65 -4.61 4.88
C PHE A 66 22.09 -3.93 6.19
N TYR A 67 21.19 -3.80 7.16
CA TYR A 67 21.47 -3.24 8.48
C TYR A 67 22.60 -3.98 9.20
N TYR A 68 22.56 -5.32 9.19
CA TYR A 68 23.54 -6.15 9.89
C TYR A 68 24.97 -5.94 9.37
N TYR A 69 25.15 -5.88 8.04
CA TYR A 69 26.47 -5.69 7.43
C TYR A 69 26.95 -4.23 7.41
N ASN A 70 26.05 -3.25 7.47
CA ASN A 70 26.38 -1.84 7.24
C ASN A 70 26.16 -0.95 8.48
N ARG A 71 26.37 -1.46 9.70
CA ARG A 71 26.05 -0.75 10.96
C ARG A 71 26.67 0.65 11.09
N LYS A 72 27.82 0.91 10.45
CA LYS A 72 28.51 2.21 10.49
C LYS A 72 28.14 3.14 9.32
N SER A 73 27.19 2.75 8.47
CA SER A 73 26.82 3.55 7.30
C SER A 73 26.09 4.82 7.72
N GLU A 74 26.47 5.95 7.13
CA GLU A 74 25.69 7.16 7.27
C GLU A 74 24.28 6.97 6.72
N TYR A 75 23.29 7.59 7.38
CA TYR A 75 21.87 7.50 7.01
C TYR A 75 21.36 6.04 6.92
N LEU A 76 21.90 5.14 7.74
CA LEU A 76 21.57 3.71 7.75
C LEU A 76 20.06 3.46 7.76
N PHE A 77 19.33 4.13 8.64
CA PHE A 77 17.87 4.03 8.74
C PHE A 77 17.18 4.35 7.41
N CYS A 78 17.55 5.46 6.77
CA CYS A 78 16.97 5.89 5.49
C CYS A 78 17.22 4.85 4.38
N LYS A 79 18.43 4.27 4.35
CA LYS A 79 18.80 3.24 3.37
C LYS A 79 18.00 1.95 3.61
N VAL A 80 17.90 1.50 4.86
CA VAL A 80 17.11 0.31 5.24
C VAL A 80 15.64 0.48 4.85
N VAL A 81 15.02 1.60 5.22
CA VAL A 81 13.61 1.88 4.85
C VAL A 81 13.43 1.95 3.34
N SER A 82 14.38 2.56 2.61
CA SER A 82 14.34 2.61 1.14
C SER A 82 14.39 1.21 0.53
N ILE A 83 15.30 0.35 1.02
CA ILE A 83 15.39 -1.05 0.58
C ILE A 83 14.08 -1.78 0.84
N MET A 84 13.53 -1.67 2.06
CA MET A 84 12.26 -2.32 2.42
C MET A 84 11.12 -1.94 1.47
N ILE A 85 10.98 -0.65 1.17
CA ILE A 85 9.90 -0.13 0.32
C ILE A 85 10.11 -0.50 -1.14
N LEU A 86 11.34 -0.38 -1.65
CA LEU A 86 11.67 -0.76 -3.03
C LEU A 86 11.48 -2.25 -3.26
N THR A 87 11.95 -3.10 -2.35
CA THR A 87 11.73 -4.56 -2.42
C THR A 87 10.24 -4.89 -2.41
N LYS A 88 9.47 -4.28 -1.50
CA LYS A 88 8.01 -4.48 -1.45
C LYS A 88 7.33 -4.06 -2.75
N LEU A 89 7.70 -2.91 -3.31
CA LEU A 89 7.13 -2.40 -4.57
C LEU A 89 7.52 -3.29 -5.76
N ALA A 90 8.79 -3.68 -5.85
CA ALA A 90 9.28 -4.59 -6.89
C ALA A 90 8.53 -5.93 -6.82
N PHE A 91 8.45 -6.53 -5.62
CA PHE A 91 7.72 -7.78 -5.43
C PHE A 91 6.25 -7.62 -5.83
N TYR A 92 5.59 -6.54 -5.40
CA TYR A 92 4.21 -6.29 -5.79
C TYR A 92 4.04 -6.12 -7.31
N TYR A 93 4.97 -5.48 -8.01
CA TYR A 93 4.84 -5.22 -9.45
C TYR A 93 5.14 -6.46 -10.30
N PHE A 94 6.17 -7.22 -9.95
CA PHE A 94 6.61 -8.38 -10.73
C PHE A 94 5.83 -9.66 -10.45
N TYR A 95 5.21 -9.79 -9.27
CA TYR A 95 4.42 -10.99 -8.96
C TYR A 95 3.19 -11.08 -9.88
N PRO A 96 2.98 -12.22 -10.58
CA PRO A 96 1.85 -12.40 -11.48
C PRO A 96 0.53 -12.38 -10.71
N LYS A 97 -0.41 -11.53 -11.14
CA LYS A 97 -1.70 -11.32 -10.45
C LYS A 97 -2.84 -11.89 -11.26
N ARG A 98 -3.91 -12.28 -10.57
CA ARG A 98 -5.19 -12.60 -11.22
C ARG A 98 -5.72 -11.40 -12.00
N PRO A 99 -6.57 -11.66 -13.01
CA PRO A 99 -7.32 -10.64 -13.70
C PRO A 99 -8.06 -9.71 -12.74
N LEU A 100 -8.29 -8.47 -13.20
CA LEU A 100 -9.04 -7.48 -12.45
C LEU A 100 -10.49 -7.94 -12.26
N MET A 101 -11.09 -7.56 -11.14
CA MET A 101 -12.49 -7.87 -10.83
C MET A 101 -13.44 -7.40 -11.93
N LEU A 102 -13.08 -6.31 -12.63
CA LEU A 102 -13.83 -5.74 -13.74
C LEU A 102 -14.24 -6.76 -14.80
N TYR A 103 -13.37 -7.74 -15.11
CA TYR A 103 -13.66 -8.78 -16.11
C TYR A 103 -14.69 -9.81 -15.66
N SER A 104 -15.05 -9.82 -14.38
CA SER A 104 -16.07 -10.71 -13.80
C SER A 104 -17.39 -10.01 -13.52
N LEU A 105 -17.49 -8.71 -13.79
CA LEU A 105 -18.71 -7.93 -13.63
C LEU A 105 -19.56 -8.03 -14.89
N THR A 106 -20.87 -8.14 -14.73
CA THR A 106 -21.78 -8.45 -15.84
C THR A 106 -22.80 -7.35 -16.13
N ASN A 107 -22.96 -6.37 -15.23
CA ASN A 107 -23.92 -5.29 -15.40
C ASN A 107 -23.35 -3.93 -14.98
N LYS A 108 -23.99 -2.86 -15.46
CA LYS A 108 -23.56 -1.48 -15.22
C LYS A 108 -23.54 -1.12 -13.74
N ALA A 109 -24.53 -1.55 -12.95
CA ALA A 109 -24.59 -1.25 -11.52
C ALA A 109 -23.39 -1.82 -10.75
N GLN A 110 -22.92 -3.02 -11.11
CA GLN A 110 -21.71 -3.61 -10.55
C GLN A 110 -20.45 -2.81 -10.92
N THR A 111 -20.33 -2.44 -12.20
CA THR A 111 -19.17 -1.67 -12.69
C THR A 111 -19.11 -0.27 -12.08
N ASP A 112 -20.25 0.42 -11.98
CA ASP A 112 -20.36 1.73 -11.33
C ASP A 112 -19.97 1.64 -9.85
N ALA A 113 -20.49 0.64 -9.12
CA ALA A 113 -20.13 0.43 -7.72
C ALA A 113 -18.64 0.07 -7.54
N TRP A 114 -18.03 -0.64 -8.49
CA TRP A 114 -16.59 -0.89 -8.49
C TRP A 114 -15.78 0.38 -8.74
N ALA A 115 -16.24 1.26 -9.63
CA ALA A 115 -15.63 2.56 -9.89
C ALA A 115 -15.69 3.48 -8.67
N ASP A 116 -16.79 3.44 -7.90
CA ASP A 116 -16.93 4.16 -6.63
C ASP A 116 -15.86 3.69 -5.61
N ILE A 117 -15.71 2.37 -5.44
CA ILE A 117 -14.65 1.79 -4.58
C ILE A 117 -13.28 2.25 -5.04
N TYR A 118 -13.00 2.16 -6.34
CA TYR A 118 -11.70 2.52 -6.90
C TYR A 118 -11.38 4.00 -6.66
N THR A 119 -12.37 4.87 -6.87
CA THR A 119 -12.23 6.33 -6.67
C THR A 119 -11.97 6.66 -5.20
N GLU A 120 -12.72 6.04 -4.28
CA GLU A 120 -12.52 6.20 -2.84
C GLU A 120 -11.12 5.74 -2.42
N MET A 121 -10.69 4.56 -2.87
CA MET A 121 -9.35 4.05 -2.56
C MET A 121 -8.23 4.94 -3.12
N LYS A 122 -8.39 5.45 -4.36
CA LYS A 122 -7.45 6.38 -4.97
C LYS A 122 -7.35 7.69 -4.18
N SER A 123 -8.49 8.26 -3.79
CA SER A 123 -8.55 9.49 -2.99
C SER A 123 -7.84 9.32 -1.65
N ARG A 124 -8.09 8.20 -0.95
CA ARG A 124 -7.42 7.89 0.32
C ARG A 124 -5.92 7.72 0.18
N TRP A 125 -5.46 7.07 -0.90
CA TRP A 125 -4.04 6.92 -1.18
C TRP A 125 -3.34 8.25 -1.48
N ILE A 126 -3.96 9.13 -2.27
CA ILE A 126 -3.42 10.48 -2.52
C ILE A 126 -3.34 11.27 -1.22
N LYS A 127 -4.40 11.26 -0.40
CA LYS A 127 -4.41 11.92 0.91
C LYS A 127 -3.31 11.37 1.82
N SER A 128 -3.07 10.06 1.81
CA SER A 128 -2.01 9.47 2.63
C SER A 128 -0.62 9.93 2.20
N LEU A 129 -0.37 10.06 0.89
CA LEU A 129 0.88 10.62 0.37
C LEU A 129 1.10 12.07 0.79
N VAL A 130 0.05 12.90 0.73
CA VAL A 130 0.13 14.30 1.18
C VAL A 130 0.48 14.36 2.67
N VAL A 131 -0.21 13.58 3.51
CA VAL A 131 0.08 13.48 4.95
C VAL A 131 1.50 12.98 5.19
N GLY A 132 1.95 11.98 4.44
CA GLY A 132 3.31 11.46 4.54
C GLY A 132 4.38 12.50 4.21
N PHE A 133 4.15 13.29 3.17
CA PHE A 133 5.09 14.33 2.73
C PHE A 133 5.14 15.49 3.73
N VAL A 134 3.99 15.97 4.21
CA VAL A 134 3.92 16.99 5.27
C VAL A 134 4.58 16.47 6.55
N GLY A 135 4.33 15.21 6.92
CA GLY A 135 4.98 14.56 8.06
C GLY A 135 6.50 14.54 7.94
N TYR A 136 7.04 14.23 6.75
CA TYR A 136 8.48 14.32 6.49
C TYR A 136 9.02 15.74 6.69
N ILE A 137 8.34 16.77 6.17
CA ILE A 137 8.77 18.18 6.32
C ILE A 137 8.83 18.55 7.80
N ILE A 138 7.80 18.24 8.59
CA ILE A 138 7.76 18.55 10.02
C ILE A 138 8.90 17.85 10.76
N ILE A 139 9.07 16.54 10.54
CA ILE A 139 10.12 15.73 11.17
C ILE A 139 11.50 16.27 10.78
N GLY A 140 11.73 16.59 9.50
CA GLY A 140 12.99 17.14 9.02
C GLY A 140 13.32 18.49 9.67
N ASN A 141 12.34 19.40 9.79
CA ASN A 141 12.56 20.71 10.43
C ASN A 141 12.75 20.61 11.95
N VAL A 142 12.15 19.62 12.62
CA VAL A 142 12.31 19.41 14.07
C VAL A 142 13.62 18.70 14.40
N LEU A 143 14.02 17.68 13.62
CA LEU A 143 15.27 16.93 13.84
C LEU A 143 16.53 17.64 13.35
N CYS A 144 16.46 18.49 12.31
CA CYS A 144 17.62 19.24 11.82
C CYS A 144 17.84 20.59 12.52
N ARG A 145 17.01 20.96 13.50
CA ARG A 145 17.15 22.19 14.30
C ARG A 145 17.85 21.97 15.65
N ASN A 146 18.19 20.72 16.00
CA ASN A 146 19.00 20.36 17.17
C ASN A 146 20.38 19.85 16.75
#